data_AF-A0A7C6ZSH9-F1
#
_entry.id   AF-A0A7C6ZSH9-F1
#
_cell.length_a   1.000
_cell.length_b   1.000
_cell.length_c   1.000
_cell.angle_alpha   90.00
_cell.angle_beta   90.00
_cell.angle_gamma   90.00
#
_symmetry.space_group_name_H-M   'P 1'
#
loop_
_entity.id
_entity.type
_entity.pdbx_description
1 polymer ?
#
loop_
_entity_poly.entity_id
_entity_poly.type
_entity_poly.pdbx_seq_one_letter_code
_entity_poly.pdbx_strand_id
1 'polypeptide(L)'
;MMSVEPEATPTHATGSEANEANNVAVAPANAAIESDPRAHPVDAARIRVMATELKEPNIWLMRSVAAMLGMEAVEAVYQRTLEIEAAGGMMTKEGDRRRTSGGVFFLLAREQMTARQRRKVFGLPPNPLNTKRQPKASATPTTTEQPKPAAAPKPPPLTLEQTIALLKATLSIDPQKRGVAVMKTTIIGRPKQIKKLDACTLLVLGQKAPPVMPKGLPPMPDTSKATIAVFVANKQWEKVEAALKADPQDEAIIEGYPVNDPKNQLTGVWAQSCTSKNLQRAKREAQANSG
;
A
#
# COMPACT_ATOMS: atom_id res chain seq x y z
N MET A 1 -77.24 17.59 3.00
CA MET A 1 -77.03 19.04 3.17
C MET A 1 -75.52 19.23 3.26
N MET A 2 -74.87 19.70 2.18
CA MET A 2 -74.64 21.13 1.87
C MET A 2 -73.64 21.74 2.89
N SER A 3 -72.34 21.89 2.55
CA SER A 3 -71.69 23.11 1.97
C SER A 3 -71.32 24.14 3.08
N VAL A 4 -70.31 25.02 2.98
CA VAL A 4 -69.54 25.63 1.86
C VAL A 4 -68.06 25.86 2.30
N GLU A 5 -67.04 25.61 1.45
CA GLU A 5 -65.71 26.28 1.59
C GLU A 5 -65.79 27.69 1.01
N PRO A 6 -65.08 28.68 1.59
CA PRO A 6 -64.20 29.42 0.70
C PRO A 6 -62.82 29.78 1.27
N GLU A 7 -61.88 29.71 0.33
CA GLU A 7 -60.54 30.28 0.29
C GLU A 7 -60.53 31.82 0.48
N ALA A 8 -59.43 32.37 1.02
CA ALA A 8 -59.05 33.77 0.80
C ALA A 8 -57.52 33.98 0.93
N THR A 9 -56.82 34.08 -0.20
CA THR A 9 -55.56 34.84 -0.31
C THR A 9 -55.85 36.26 -0.80
N PRO A 10 -54.99 37.24 -0.47
CA PRO A 10 -54.15 37.88 -1.50
C PRO A 10 -52.68 38.02 -0.99
N THR A 11 -51.58 37.90 -1.73
CA THR A 11 -51.22 38.08 -3.16
C THR A 11 -50.99 39.55 -3.60
N HIS A 12 -49.79 39.81 -4.15
CA HIS A 12 -49.32 41.00 -4.88
C HIS A 12 -49.03 42.30 -4.08
N ALA A 13 -48.01 43.12 -4.42
CA ALA A 13 -47.02 43.06 -5.51
C ALA A 13 -45.79 44.00 -5.28
N THR A 14 -44.71 43.79 -6.06
CA THR A 14 -43.73 44.79 -6.64
C THR A 14 -43.00 45.79 -5.72
N GLY A 15 -41.75 46.20 -5.97
CA GLY A 15 -40.75 45.93 -7.02
C GLY A 15 -39.38 46.46 -6.52
N SER A 16 -38.24 45.86 -6.89
CA SER A 16 -37.43 46.20 -8.07
C SER A 16 -36.79 47.59 -8.03
N GLU A 17 -35.48 47.66 -7.74
CA GLU A 17 -34.38 48.41 -8.41
C GLU A 17 -33.18 48.42 -7.43
N ALA A 18 -32.01 47.87 -7.78
CA ALA A 18 -30.91 48.51 -8.54
C ALA A 18 -30.23 49.66 -7.71
N ASN A 19 -28.90 49.75 -7.56
CA ASN A 19 -27.80 49.03 -8.22
C ASN A 19 -26.47 49.12 -7.41
N GLU A 20 -25.54 48.23 -7.76
CA GLU A 20 -24.06 48.33 -7.77
C GLU A 20 -23.17 48.61 -6.52
N ALA A 21 -22.10 47.78 -6.51
CA ALA A 21 -20.71 48.10 -6.17
C ALA A 21 -20.32 48.56 -4.75
N ASN A 22 -19.89 47.57 -3.94
CA ASN A 22 -18.47 47.60 -3.54
C ASN A 22 -17.88 46.18 -3.43
N ASN A 23 -16.75 45.95 -4.09
CA ASN A 23 -16.09 44.65 -4.21
C ASN A 23 -14.81 44.64 -3.38
N VAL A 24 -14.80 43.90 -2.26
CA VAL A 24 -13.58 43.60 -1.51
C VAL A 24 -13.47 42.09 -1.35
N ALA A 25 -12.51 41.50 -2.06
CA ALA A 25 -12.28 40.06 -2.06
C ALA A 25 -11.79 39.58 -0.68
N VAL A 26 -12.52 38.65 -0.08
CA VAL A 26 -12.07 37.88 1.10
C VAL A 26 -11.72 36.48 0.64
N ALA A 27 -10.44 36.22 0.42
CA ALA A 27 -9.93 34.88 0.13
C ALA A 27 -10.04 33.99 1.38
N PRO A 28 -10.43 32.71 1.25
CA PRO A 28 -10.41 31.79 2.38
C PRO A 28 -8.96 31.44 2.73
N ALA A 29 -8.51 31.87 3.91
CA ALA A 29 -7.22 31.50 4.47
C ALA A 29 -7.20 30.01 4.82
N ASN A 30 -6.80 29.17 3.88
CA ASN A 30 -6.47 27.78 4.15
C ASN A 30 -5.30 27.73 5.14
N ALA A 31 -5.53 27.14 6.32
CA ALA A 31 -4.54 27.04 7.37
C ALA A 31 -3.27 26.34 6.85
N ALA A 32 -2.11 26.96 7.10
CA ALA A 32 -0.83 26.48 6.63
C ALA A 32 -0.50 25.11 7.25
N ILE A 33 -0.43 24.09 6.40
CA ILE A 33 0.33 22.87 6.71
C ILE A 33 1.80 23.26 6.59
N GLU A 34 2.52 23.31 7.72
CA GLU A 34 3.97 23.54 7.73
C GLU A 34 4.68 22.44 6.93
N SER A 35 5.11 22.78 5.72
CA SER A 35 5.83 21.87 4.83
C SER A 35 7.31 21.82 5.19
N ASP A 36 7.88 20.61 5.28
CA ASP A 36 9.35 20.42 5.33
C ASP A 36 9.97 21.17 4.13
N PRO A 37 10.88 22.14 4.33
CA PRO A 37 11.41 23.03 3.27
C PRO A 37 12.35 22.32 2.27
N ARG A 38 12.16 21.01 2.08
CA ARG A 38 12.92 20.10 1.21
C ARG A 38 12.03 19.19 0.36
N ALA A 39 10.70 19.38 0.41
CA ALA A 39 9.74 18.69 -0.46
C ALA A 39 9.29 19.65 -1.57
N HIS A 40 9.57 19.31 -2.83
CA HIS A 40 9.05 20.06 -3.98
C HIS A 40 7.52 19.94 -4.05
N PRO A 41 6.79 20.98 -4.49
CA PRO A 41 5.36 20.87 -4.74
C PRO A 41 5.09 19.82 -5.83
N VAL A 42 4.13 18.93 -5.58
CA VAL A 42 3.81 17.79 -6.46
C VAL A 42 2.41 17.92 -7.03
N ASP A 43 2.31 18.12 -8.35
CA ASP A 43 1.01 18.07 -9.04
C ASP A 43 0.56 16.61 -9.18
N ALA A 44 -0.36 16.21 -8.30
CA ALA A 44 -0.93 14.88 -8.28
C ALA A 44 -1.93 14.61 -9.43
N ALA A 45 -2.42 15.64 -10.14
CA ALA A 45 -3.26 15.50 -11.32
C ALA A 45 -2.39 15.24 -12.56
N ARG A 46 -1.36 16.07 -12.80
CA ARG A 46 -0.40 15.89 -13.90
C ARG A 46 0.27 14.51 -13.86
N ILE A 47 0.64 14.02 -12.68
CA ILE A 47 1.24 12.69 -12.52
C ILE A 47 0.27 11.55 -12.88
N ARG A 48 -1.04 11.69 -12.66
CA ARG A 48 -2.02 10.67 -13.10
C ARG A 48 -2.13 10.62 -14.62
N VAL A 49 -2.06 11.76 -15.29
CA VAL A 49 -2.05 11.87 -16.76
C VAL A 49 -0.80 11.16 -17.30
N MET A 50 0.40 11.57 -16.86
CA MET A 50 1.66 10.93 -17.26
C MET A 50 1.68 9.42 -16.99
N ALA A 51 1.18 8.96 -15.84
CA ALA A 51 1.11 7.53 -15.52
C ALA A 51 0.16 6.75 -16.45
N THR A 52 -0.94 7.37 -16.88
CA THR A 52 -1.90 6.76 -17.82
C THR A 52 -1.26 6.61 -19.19
N GLU A 53 -0.60 7.67 -19.69
CA GLU A 53 0.07 7.67 -21.00
C GLU A 53 1.28 6.72 -21.05
N LEU A 54 2.09 6.68 -19.99
CA LEU A 54 3.20 5.71 -19.84
C LEU A 54 2.74 4.28 -19.49
N LYS A 55 1.43 4.03 -19.38
CA LYS A 55 0.85 2.74 -18.93
C LYS A 55 1.49 2.21 -17.64
N GLU A 56 1.81 3.13 -16.72
CA GLU A 56 2.54 2.86 -15.49
C GLU A 56 1.59 2.67 -14.30
N PRO A 57 1.41 1.43 -13.79
CA PRO A 57 0.49 1.18 -12.67
C PRO A 57 0.97 1.79 -11.34
N ASN A 58 2.27 2.07 -11.17
CA ASN A 58 2.84 2.55 -9.92
C ASN A 58 2.89 4.09 -9.83
N ILE A 59 1.70 4.70 -9.84
CA ILE A 59 1.50 6.16 -9.68
C ILE A 59 2.20 6.67 -8.40
N TRP A 60 2.25 5.88 -7.32
CA TRP A 60 2.94 6.25 -6.08
C TRP A 60 4.45 6.42 -6.27
N LEU A 61 5.09 5.57 -7.07
CA LEU A 61 6.53 5.66 -7.34
C LEU A 61 6.83 6.91 -8.19
N MET A 62 5.99 7.25 -9.18
CA MET A 62 6.11 8.52 -9.91
C MET A 62 5.96 9.74 -8.99
N ARG A 63 5.04 9.72 -8.02
CA ARG A 63 4.92 10.77 -6.99
C ARG A 63 6.15 10.87 -6.09
N SER A 64 6.79 9.75 -5.78
CA SER A 64 8.04 9.71 -5.01
C SER A 64 9.25 10.22 -5.80
N VAL A 65 9.28 10.03 -7.12
CA VAL A 65 10.24 10.69 -8.02
C VAL A 65 10.01 12.20 -8.03
N ALA A 66 8.77 12.66 -8.24
CA ALA A 66 8.41 14.08 -8.31
C ALA A 66 8.70 14.84 -7.01
N ALA A 67 8.39 14.25 -5.84
CA ALA A 67 8.72 14.82 -4.54
C ALA A 67 10.25 14.99 -4.34
N MET A 68 11.07 14.25 -5.09
CA MET A 68 12.52 14.22 -4.92
C MET A 68 13.30 15.06 -5.93
N LEU A 69 12.85 15.09 -7.19
CA LEU A 69 13.50 15.82 -8.28
C LEU A 69 12.79 17.13 -8.65
N GLY A 70 11.54 17.33 -8.18
CA GLY A 70 10.66 18.39 -8.64
C GLY A 70 9.84 18.00 -9.87
N MET A 71 8.77 18.74 -10.11
CA MET A 71 7.87 18.49 -11.26
C MET A 71 8.53 18.77 -12.61
N GLU A 72 9.35 19.83 -12.71
CA GLU A 72 10.06 20.21 -13.94
C GLU A 72 11.00 19.10 -14.43
N ALA A 73 11.81 18.53 -13.54
CA ALA A 73 12.68 17.41 -13.85
C ALA A 73 11.89 16.14 -14.24
N VAL A 74 10.73 15.90 -13.62
CA VAL A 74 9.84 14.79 -14.00
C VAL A 74 9.24 14.99 -15.38
N GLU A 75 8.79 16.20 -15.71
CA GLU A 75 8.23 16.54 -17.01
C GLU A 75 9.29 16.40 -18.13
N ALA A 76 10.53 16.84 -17.87
CA ALA A 76 11.66 16.65 -18.79
C ALA A 76 12.01 15.16 -18.99
N VAL A 77 11.96 14.34 -17.94
CA VAL A 77 12.16 12.87 -18.03
C VAL A 77 11.01 12.20 -18.78
N TYR A 78 9.78 12.66 -18.58
CA TYR A 78 8.59 12.19 -19.29
C TYR A 78 8.67 12.50 -20.79
N GLN A 79 8.97 13.74 -21.17
CA GLN A 79 9.15 14.13 -22.57
C GLN A 79 10.25 13.31 -23.26
N ARG A 80 11.41 13.15 -22.61
CA ARG A 80 12.51 12.31 -23.11
C ARG A 80 12.15 10.83 -23.19
N THR A 81 11.20 10.35 -22.38
CA THR A 81 10.66 8.99 -22.50
C THR A 81 9.84 8.85 -23.78
N LEU A 82 8.97 9.82 -24.10
CA LEU A 82 8.18 9.81 -25.33
C LEU A 82 9.08 9.84 -26.57
N GLU A 83 10.16 10.63 -26.56
CA GLU A 83 11.15 10.67 -27.64
C GLU A 83 11.84 9.31 -27.86
N ILE A 84 12.23 8.62 -26.78
CA ILE A 84 12.87 7.31 -26.86
C ILE A 84 11.89 6.23 -27.34
N GLU A 85 10.62 6.27 -26.90
CA GLU A 85 9.59 5.35 -27.40
C GLU A 85 9.29 5.60 -28.89
N ALA A 86 9.18 6.87 -29.32
CA ALA A 86 9.02 7.25 -30.72
C ALA A 86 10.22 6.83 -31.61
N ALA A 87 11.43 6.87 -31.07
CA ALA A 87 12.65 6.37 -31.71
C ALA A 87 12.75 4.83 -31.74
N GLY A 88 11.71 4.08 -31.34
CA GLY A 88 11.66 2.62 -31.37
C GLY A 88 11.94 1.93 -30.03
N GLY A 89 11.94 2.67 -28.92
CA GLY A 89 12.06 2.16 -27.55
C GLY A 89 13.46 1.64 -27.19
N MET A 90 13.72 1.50 -25.89
CA MET A 90 15.02 1.04 -25.39
C MET A 90 15.00 -0.43 -24.97
N MET A 91 16.00 -1.22 -25.39
CA MET A 91 16.16 -2.60 -24.92
C MET A 91 16.54 -2.68 -23.43
N THR A 92 16.21 -3.79 -22.77
CA THR A 92 16.74 -4.09 -21.44
C THR A 92 18.25 -4.32 -21.50
N LYS A 93 18.92 -4.17 -20.34
CA LYS A 93 20.39 -4.34 -20.24
C LYS A 93 20.86 -5.76 -20.59
N GLU A 94 19.94 -6.72 -20.59
CA GLU A 94 20.17 -8.14 -20.90
C GLU A 94 19.82 -8.47 -22.37
N GLY A 95 19.40 -7.50 -23.19
CA GLY A 95 19.10 -7.65 -24.62
C GLY A 95 17.79 -8.38 -24.96
N ASP A 96 17.32 -9.23 -24.04
CA ASP A 96 16.23 -10.19 -24.19
C ASP A 96 14.84 -9.59 -24.47
N ARG A 97 14.59 -8.33 -24.07
CA ARG A 97 13.28 -7.68 -24.27
C ARG A 97 13.36 -6.16 -24.39
N ARG A 98 12.41 -5.56 -25.11
CA ARG A 98 12.14 -4.11 -25.02
C ARG A 98 11.71 -3.75 -23.59
N ARG A 99 12.13 -2.57 -23.12
CA ARG A 99 11.56 -1.96 -21.91
C ARG A 99 10.15 -1.47 -22.22
N THR A 100 9.32 -1.38 -21.18
CA THR A 100 8.07 -0.60 -21.24
C THR A 100 8.40 0.88 -21.10
N SER A 101 7.53 1.75 -21.60
CA SER A 101 7.62 3.21 -21.47
C SER A 101 7.79 3.67 -20.01
N GLY A 102 6.99 3.17 -19.06
CA GLY A 102 7.22 3.38 -17.62
C GLY A 102 8.58 2.88 -17.11
N GLY A 103 9.11 1.78 -17.67
CA GLY A 103 10.43 1.25 -17.38
C GLY A 103 11.60 2.05 -17.99
N VAL A 104 11.35 2.83 -19.04
CA VAL A 104 12.29 3.84 -19.59
C VAL A 104 12.25 5.10 -18.72
N PHE A 105 11.07 5.60 -18.36
CA PHE A 105 10.89 6.73 -17.45
C PHE A 105 11.66 6.54 -16.13
N PHE A 106 11.48 5.40 -15.45
CA PHE A 106 12.20 5.14 -14.19
C PHE A 106 13.71 4.92 -14.38
N LEU A 107 14.18 4.52 -15.57
CA LEU A 107 15.61 4.44 -15.85
C LEU A 107 16.23 5.84 -15.92
N LEU A 108 15.63 6.73 -16.70
CA LEU A 108 16.05 8.13 -16.85
C LEU A 108 15.95 8.91 -15.52
N ALA A 109 14.83 8.77 -14.80
CA ALA A 109 14.66 9.39 -13.47
C ALA A 109 15.73 8.92 -12.47
N ARG A 110 16.18 7.67 -12.59
CA ARG A 110 17.23 7.10 -11.74
C ARG A 110 18.63 7.64 -12.07
N GLU A 111 18.88 8.07 -13.31
CA GLU A 111 20.16 8.69 -13.71
C GLU A 111 20.31 10.10 -13.14
N GLN A 112 19.21 10.85 -12.99
CA GLN A 112 19.20 12.17 -12.34
C GLN A 112 19.28 12.14 -10.80
N MET A 113 19.35 10.95 -10.18
CA MET A 113 19.36 10.79 -8.72
C MET A 113 20.72 10.32 -8.14
N THR A 114 21.16 10.99 -7.08
CA THR A 114 22.28 10.50 -6.24
C THR A 114 21.99 9.11 -5.65
N ALA A 115 23.02 8.38 -5.24
CA ALA A 115 22.85 7.05 -4.62
C ALA A 115 22.00 7.07 -3.32
N ARG A 116 21.92 8.23 -2.63
CA ARG A 116 21.05 8.42 -1.45
C ARG A 116 19.59 8.62 -1.87
N GLN A 117 19.33 9.47 -2.85
CA GLN A 117 18.00 9.70 -3.44
C GLN A 117 17.43 8.41 -4.04
N ARG A 118 18.22 7.69 -4.87
CA ARG A 118 17.83 6.39 -5.44
C ARG A 118 17.41 5.38 -4.38
N ARG A 119 18.09 5.33 -3.24
CA ARG A 119 17.74 4.42 -2.14
C ARG A 119 16.45 4.84 -1.41
N LYS A 120 16.12 6.14 -1.39
CA LYS A 120 14.88 6.67 -0.78
C LYS A 120 13.66 6.50 -1.69
N VAL A 121 13.82 6.47 -3.02
CA VAL A 121 12.72 6.29 -4.00
C VAL A 121 12.57 4.85 -4.48
N PHE A 122 13.66 4.21 -4.91
CA PHE A 122 13.67 2.88 -5.55
C PHE A 122 14.16 1.76 -4.60
N GLY A 123 14.15 2.01 -3.28
CA GLY A 123 14.75 1.15 -2.27
C GLY A 123 13.99 -0.14 -2.00
N LEU A 124 14.20 -1.18 -2.83
CA LEU A 124 14.07 -2.56 -2.37
C LEU A 124 15.26 -2.93 -1.43
N PRO A 125 15.10 -3.93 -0.53
CA PRO A 125 16.20 -4.42 0.30
C PRO A 125 17.39 -4.91 -0.54
N PRO A 126 18.61 -4.96 0.02
CA PRO A 126 19.79 -5.45 -0.68
C PRO A 126 19.57 -6.90 -1.12
N ASN A 127 19.35 -7.10 -2.42
CA ASN A 127 19.03 -8.40 -3.00
C ASN A 127 20.29 -9.31 -2.93
N PRO A 128 20.28 -10.45 -2.22
CA PRO A 128 21.46 -11.29 -2.03
C PRO A 128 21.82 -12.15 -3.26
N LEU A 129 21.15 -11.94 -4.40
CA LEU A 129 21.16 -12.85 -5.56
C LEU A 129 21.96 -12.34 -6.78
N ASN A 130 22.98 -11.50 -6.58
CA ASN A 130 24.02 -11.34 -7.60
C ASN A 130 25.44 -11.20 -7.03
N THR A 131 25.87 -12.23 -6.31
CA THR A 131 27.28 -12.60 -6.23
C THR A 131 27.48 -14.01 -6.77
N LYS A 132 27.35 -14.18 -8.10
CA LYS A 132 28.09 -15.23 -8.81
C LYS A 132 29.59 -14.88 -8.79
N ARG A 133 30.20 -14.95 -7.60
CA ARG A 133 31.65 -15.02 -7.47
C ARG A 133 32.04 -16.42 -7.93
N GLN A 134 32.61 -16.51 -9.13
CA GLN A 134 33.25 -17.73 -9.59
C GLN A 134 34.33 -18.14 -8.57
N PRO A 135 34.39 -19.41 -8.14
CA PRO A 135 35.50 -19.88 -7.33
C PRO A 135 36.73 -20.01 -8.22
N LYS A 136 37.57 -18.98 -8.28
CA LYS A 136 38.96 -19.14 -8.75
C LYS A 136 39.79 -19.70 -7.61
N ALA A 137 40.27 -20.93 -7.79
CA ALA A 137 41.20 -21.56 -6.88
C ALA A 137 42.57 -20.85 -6.89
N SER A 138 43.15 -20.73 -5.70
CA SER A 138 44.58 -20.78 -5.39
C SER A 138 45.58 -19.93 -6.21
N ALA A 139 46.01 -18.79 -5.63
CA ALA A 139 47.42 -18.49 -5.33
C ALA A 139 47.57 -17.18 -4.53
N THR A 140 48.28 -17.23 -3.40
CA THR A 140 48.76 -16.10 -2.56
C THR A 140 50.11 -15.56 -3.08
N PRO A 141 50.72 -14.51 -2.50
CA PRO A 141 50.22 -13.40 -1.66
C PRO A 141 50.52 -12.02 -2.33
N THR A 142 50.12 -10.85 -1.82
CA THR A 142 50.85 -10.00 -0.84
C THR A 142 50.20 -8.59 -0.84
N THR A 143 50.55 -7.75 0.15
CA THR A 143 50.47 -6.27 0.13
C THR A 143 49.29 -5.61 0.87
N THR A 144 49.60 -5.24 2.12
CA THR A 144 49.10 -4.10 2.91
C THR A 144 47.65 -4.12 3.39
N GLU A 145 47.48 -4.71 4.57
CA GLU A 145 46.32 -4.53 5.43
C GLU A 145 46.33 -3.11 6.05
N GLN A 146 45.45 -2.22 5.59
CA GLN A 146 45.12 -1.00 6.34
C GLN A 146 44.15 -1.38 7.48
N PRO A 147 44.45 -1.03 8.75
CA PRO A 147 43.55 -1.30 9.86
C PRO A 147 42.28 -0.48 9.71
N LYS A 148 41.17 -1.16 9.40
CA LYS A 148 39.83 -0.59 9.40
C LYS A 148 39.51 -0.11 10.83
N PRO A 149 39.09 1.15 11.05
CA PRO A 149 38.68 1.62 12.36
C PRO A 149 37.64 0.68 12.97
N ALA A 150 37.85 0.30 14.23
CA ALA A 150 36.99 -0.65 14.93
C ALA A 150 35.54 -0.16 14.89
N ALA A 151 34.66 -0.91 14.22
CA ALA A 151 33.25 -0.58 14.19
C ALA A 151 32.70 -0.68 15.61
N ALA A 152 32.06 0.38 16.09
CA ALA A 152 31.43 0.42 17.41
C ALA A 152 30.54 -0.83 17.62
N PRO A 153 30.51 -1.40 18.84
CA PRO A 153 29.73 -2.60 19.11
C PRO A 153 28.27 -2.35 18.76
N LYS A 154 27.73 -3.18 17.86
CA LYS A 154 26.31 -3.15 17.55
C LYS A 154 25.54 -3.49 18.83
N PRO A 155 24.46 -2.77 19.17
CA PRO A 155 23.65 -3.11 20.32
C PRO A 155 23.15 -4.56 20.21
N PRO A 156 23.09 -5.31 21.32
CA PRO A 156 22.67 -6.70 21.31
C PRO A 156 21.22 -6.83 20.81
N PRO A 157 20.87 -7.94 20.13
CA PRO A 157 19.51 -8.16 19.66
C PRO A 157 18.54 -8.31 20.84
N LEU A 158 17.33 -7.77 20.70
CA LEU A 158 16.23 -7.94 21.65
C LEU A 158 15.90 -9.42 21.84
N THR A 159 15.76 -9.87 23.09
CA THR A 159 15.32 -11.23 23.40
C THR A 159 13.79 -11.36 23.32
N LEU A 160 13.28 -12.59 23.26
CA LEU A 160 11.84 -12.85 23.27
C LEU A 160 11.19 -12.37 24.57
N GLU A 161 11.86 -12.56 25.71
CA GLU A 161 11.37 -12.09 27.02
C GLU A 161 11.28 -10.57 27.10
N GLN A 162 12.32 -9.86 26.64
CA GLN A 162 12.31 -8.39 26.53
C GLN A 162 11.20 -7.90 25.60
N THR A 163 10.96 -8.61 24.49
CA THR A 163 9.88 -8.32 23.55
C THR A 163 8.51 -8.48 24.21
N ILE A 164 8.29 -9.58 24.94
CA ILE A 164 7.04 -9.82 25.67
C ILE A 164 6.84 -8.78 26.78
N ALA A 165 7.90 -8.40 27.51
CA ALA A 165 7.84 -7.35 28.52
C ALA A 165 7.46 -5.99 27.91
N LEU A 166 8.06 -5.62 26.78
CA LEU A 166 7.74 -4.40 26.05
C LEU A 166 6.29 -4.40 25.53
N LEU A 167 5.82 -5.52 24.98
CA LEU A 167 4.42 -5.69 24.55
C LEU A 167 3.43 -5.61 25.71
N LYS A 168 3.78 -6.12 26.89
CA LYS A 168 2.94 -5.94 28.10
C LYS A 168 2.93 -4.48 28.56
N ALA A 169 4.06 -3.78 28.49
CA ALA A 169 4.14 -2.37 28.86
C ALA A 169 3.28 -1.46 27.96
N THR A 170 3.10 -1.78 26.68
CA THR A 170 2.22 -0.98 25.80
C THR A 170 0.74 -1.07 26.17
N LEU A 171 0.29 -2.15 26.81
CA LEU A 171 -1.08 -2.30 27.29
C LEU A 171 -1.44 -1.23 28.35
N SER A 172 -0.45 -0.81 29.14
CA SER A 172 -0.59 0.19 30.22
C SER A 172 -0.47 1.64 29.74
N ILE A 173 -0.22 1.90 28.44
CA ILE A 173 -0.16 3.27 27.92
C ILE A 173 -1.57 3.88 27.98
N ASP A 174 -1.71 5.04 28.60
CA ASP A 174 -2.95 5.83 28.63
C ASP A 174 -3.58 5.97 27.22
N PRO A 175 -4.86 5.60 27.01
CA PRO A 175 -5.55 5.74 25.73
C PRO A 175 -5.46 7.14 25.11
N GLN A 176 -5.44 8.22 25.91
CA GLN A 176 -5.31 9.59 25.41
C GLN A 176 -3.91 9.90 24.83
N LYS A 177 -2.92 9.07 25.14
CA LYS A 177 -1.54 9.18 24.64
C LYS A 177 -1.28 8.23 23.45
N ARG A 178 -2.30 7.52 22.97
CA ARG A 178 -2.19 6.61 21.81
C ARG A 178 -2.65 7.35 20.55
N GLY A 179 -1.86 7.25 19.46
CA GLY A 179 -2.32 7.67 18.14
C GLY A 179 -3.44 6.77 17.63
N VAL A 180 -4.37 7.34 16.85
CA VAL A 180 -5.48 6.60 16.24
C VAL A 180 -5.06 6.04 14.87
N ALA A 181 -5.34 4.78 14.62
CA ALA A 181 -5.08 4.13 13.33
C ALA A 181 -6.17 3.10 13.00
N VAL A 182 -6.47 2.94 11.71
CA VAL A 182 -7.36 1.89 11.21
C VAL A 182 -6.52 0.72 10.72
N MET A 183 -6.59 -0.42 11.42
CA MET A 183 -5.92 -1.65 10.99
C MET A 183 -6.82 -2.46 10.07
N LYS A 184 -6.36 -2.74 8.85
CA LYS A 184 -6.99 -3.71 7.93
C LYS A 184 -5.99 -4.82 7.63
N THR A 185 -6.45 -6.06 7.62
CA THR A 185 -5.62 -7.26 7.48
C THR A 185 -6.08 -8.09 6.30
N THR A 186 -5.14 -8.62 5.52
CA THR A 186 -5.39 -9.61 4.47
C THR A 186 -4.95 -10.99 4.95
N ILE A 187 -5.87 -11.95 4.96
CA ILE A 187 -5.61 -13.36 5.25
C ILE A 187 -5.65 -14.11 3.92
N ILE A 188 -4.63 -14.93 3.65
CA ILE A 188 -4.58 -15.81 2.49
C ILE A 188 -4.37 -17.23 2.98
N GLY A 189 -5.27 -18.15 2.60
CA GLY A 189 -5.17 -19.55 2.97
C GLY A 189 -6.46 -20.33 2.78
N ARG A 190 -6.40 -21.63 3.08
CA ARG A 190 -7.54 -22.54 2.98
C ARG A 190 -8.03 -22.90 4.40
N PRO A 191 -9.23 -22.48 4.82
CA PRO A 191 -9.78 -22.87 6.12
C PRO A 191 -10.08 -24.37 6.15
N LYS A 192 -9.73 -25.03 7.25
CA LYS A 192 -10.00 -26.47 7.46
C LYS A 192 -11.23 -26.71 8.33
N GLN A 193 -11.57 -25.77 9.19
CA GLN A 193 -12.76 -25.79 10.04
C GLN A 193 -13.65 -24.62 9.63
N ILE A 194 -14.89 -24.95 9.26
CA ILE A 194 -15.90 -24.03 8.74
C ILE A 194 -17.18 -24.31 9.52
N LYS A 195 -17.71 -23.32 10.22
CA LYS A 195 -18.99 -23.42 10.94
C LYS A 195 -19.96 -22.39 10.37
N LYS A 196 -21.00 -22.86 9.70
CA LYS A 196 -22.10 -21.99 9.24
C LYS A 196 -22.96 -21.63 10.44
N LEU A 197 -23.30 -20.35 10.57
CA LEU A 197 -24.24 -19.78 11.52
C LEU A 197 -25.29 -19.00 10.71
N ASP A 198 -26.44 -18.73 11.32
CA ASP A 198 -27.60 -18.14 10.60
C ASP A 198 -27.25 -16.79 9.96
N ALA A 199 -26.54 -15.93 10.68
CA ALA A 199 -26.14 -14.59 10.20
C ALA A 199 -24.82 -14.57 9.41
N CYS A 200 -23.91 -15.53 9.62
CA CYS A 200 -22.56 -15.51 9.04
C CYS A 200 -21.85 -16.88 9.12
N THR A 201 -20.77 -17.04 8.37
CA THR A 201 -19.91 -18.23 8.44
C THR A 201 -18.64 -17.91 9.23
N LEU A 202 -18.36 -18.71 10.25
CA LEU A 202 -17.10 -18.72 10.97
C LEU A 202 -16.11 -19.64 10.26
N LEU A 203 -14.96 -19.09 9.89
CA LEU A 203 -13.80 -19.80 9.36
C LEU A 203 -12.70 -19.84 10.42
N VAL A 204 -12.05 -20.99 10.58
CA VAL A 204 -10.95 -21.15 11.52
C VAL A 204 -9.70 -21.63 10.76
N LEU A 205 -8.62 -20.87 10.93
CA LEU A 205 -7.31 -21.11 10.29
C LEU A 205 -6.21 -21.13 11.36
N GLY A 206 -5.13 -21.88 11.10
CA GLY A 206 -3.90 -21.80 11.90
C GLY A 206 -2.93 -20.76 11.33
N GLN A 207 -2.20 -20.04 12.18
CA GLN A 207 -1.21 -19.07 11.73
C GLN A 207 0.09 -19.75 11.29
N LYS A 208 0.37 -19.73 9.99
CA LYS A 208 1.71 -20.09 9.46
C LYS A 208 2.75 -19.06 9.91
N ALA A 209 3.97 -19.52 10.19
CA ALA A 209 5.09 -18.62 10.45
C ALA A 209 5.33 -17.69 9.25
N PRO A 210 5.65 -16.40 9.47
CA PRO A 210 5.95 -15.46 8.39
C PRO A 210 7.24 -15.88 7.64
N PRO A 211 7.38 -15.48 6.36
CA PRO A 211 8.65 -15.61 5.65
C PRO A 211 9.75 -14.73 6.30
N VAL A 212 10.99 -14.87 5.82
CA VAL A 212 12.19 -14.23 6.39
C VAL A 212 11.97 -12.74 6.72
N MET A 213 12.02 -12.42 8.00
CA MET A 213 11.80 -11.07 8.52
C MET A 213 13.08 -10.20 8.41
N PRO A 214 12.94 -8.87 8.28
CA PRO A 214 14.07 -7.94 8.34
C PRO A 214 14.93 -8.11 9.61
N LYS A 215 16.26 -8.09 9.43
CA LYS A 215 17.21 -8.12 10.55
C LYS A 215 17.04 -6.88 11.43
N GLY A 216 16.98 -7.08 12.75
CA GLY A 216 16.77 -6.02 13.74
C GLY A 216 15.35 -5.93 14.30
N LEU A 217 14.40 -6.70 13.76
CA LEU A 217 13.13 -6.95 14.43
C LEU A 217 13.31 -7.94 15.60
N PRO A 218 12.48 -7.84 16.66
CA PRO A 218 12.48 -8.82 17.73
C PRO A 218 12.11 -10.23 17.24
N PRO A 219 12.53 -11.29 17.94
CA PRO A 219 12.11 -12.65 17.63
C PRO A 219 10.60 -12.79 17.77
N MET A 220 9.97 -13.46 16.80
CA MET A 220 8.54 -13.77 16.87
C MET A 220 8.27 -14.82 17.97
N PRO A 221 7.16 -14.73 18.70
CA PRO A 221 6.69 -15.84 19.54
C PRO A 221 6.33 -17.05 18.67
N ASP A 222 6.29 -18.25 19.25
CA ASP A 222 5.77 -19.42 18.55
C ASP A 222 4.27 -19.24 18.26
N THR A 223 3.91 -19.33 16.98
CA THR A 223 2.52 -19.21 16.50
C THR A 223 1.96 -20.54 16.01
N SER A 224 2.64 -21.66 16.24
CA SER A 224 2.23 -23.01 15.82
C SER A 224 0.82 -23.41 16.30
N LYS A 225 0.42 -22.92 17.48
CA LYS A 225 -0.89 -23.11 18.12
C LYS A 225 -1.84 -21.92 17.97
N ALA A 226 -1.42 -20.85 17.27
CA ALA A 226 -2.23 -19.64 17.15
C ALA A 226 -3.39 -19.86 16.18
N THR A 227 -4.60 -19.56 16.66
CA THR A 227 -5.86 -19.72 15.93
C THR A 227 -6.34 -18.37 15.42
N ILE A 228 -6.67 -18.32 14.13
CA ILE A 228 -7.27 -17.17 13.47
C ILE A 228 -8.76 -17.49 13.23
N ALA A 229 -9.64 -16.84 13.99
CA ALA A 229 -11.07 -16.88 13.79
C ALA A 229 -11.51 -15.76 12.84
N VAL A 230 -12.29 -16.07 11.81
CA VAL A 230 -12.76 -15.10 10.81
C VAL A 230 -14.26 -15.23 10.60
N PHE A 231 -14.99 -14.12 10.73
CA PHE A 231 -16.42 -14.06 10.42
C PHE A 231 -16.63 -13.48 9.03
N VAL A 232 -17.33 -14.22 8.18
CA VAL A 232 -17.61 -13.87 6.78
C VAL A 232 -19.12 -13.90 6.53
N ALA A 233 -19.65 -12.90 5.82
CA ALA A 233 -21.07 -12.90 5.44
C ALA A 233 -21.39 -14.10 4.52
N ASN A 234 -22.50 -14.81 4.77
CA ASN A 234 -22.85 -16.06 4.07
C ASN A 234 -22.80 -15.94 2.53
N LYS A 235 -23.40 -14.86 1.99
CA LYS A 235 -23.39 -14.53 0.54
C LYS A 235 -21.98 -14.33 -0.06
N GLN A 236 -20.99 -13.89 0.73
CA GLN A 236 -19.60 -13.81 0.27
C GLN A 236 -18.95 -15.19 0.31
N TRP A 237 -19.21 -15.96 1.37
CA TRP A 237 -18.60 -17.28 1.58
C TRP A 237 -19.07 -18.32 0.55
N GLU A 238 -20.36 -18.39 0.21
CA GLU A 238 -20.92 -19.41 -0.70
C GLU A 238 -20.15 -19.54 -2.03
N LYS A 239 -19.81 -18.42 -2.67
CA LYS A 239 -19.05 -18.41 -3.93
C LYS A 239 -17.61 -18.89 -3.75
N VAL A 240 -16.99 -18.53 -2.63
CA VAL A 240 -15.62 -18.96 -2.29
C VAL A 240 -15.59 -20.44 -1.92
N GLU A 241 -16.59 -20.93 -1.18
CA GLU A 241 -16.74 -22.35 -0.86
C GLU A 241 -16.86 -23.21 -2.12
N ALA A 242 -17.64 -22.76 -3.11
CA ALA A 242 -17.74 -23.44 -4.41
C ALA A 242 -16.40 -23.45 -5.17
N ALA A 243 -15.71 -22.31 -5.25
CA ALA A 243 -14.40 -22.21 -5.92
C ALA A 243 -13.34 -23.10 -5.25
N LEU A 244 -13.26 -23.09 -3.91
CA LEU A 244 -12.36 -23.95 -3.16
C LEU A 244 -12.69 -25.44 -3.34
N LYS A 245 -13.97 -25.82 -3.48
CA LYS A 245 -14.35 -27.22 -3.77
C LYS A 245 -13.95 -27.65 -5.18
N ALA A 246 -14.00 -26.73 -6.16
CA ALA A 246 -13.62 -27.00 -7.54
C ALA A 246 -12.09 -27.17 -7.73
N ASP A 247 -11.27 -26.40 -6.99
CA ASP A 247 -9.81 -26.49 -7.05
C ASP A 247 -9.18 -26.71 -5.66
N PRO A 248 -8.55 -27.87 -5.40
CA PRO A 248 -7.81 -28.15 -4.17
C PRO A 248 -6.63 -27.21 -3.88
N GLN A 249 -6.05 -26.57 -4.91
CA GLN A 249 -4.94 -25.62 -4.80
C GLN A 249 -5.38 -24.17 -4.63
N ASP A 250 -6.68 -23.87 -4.79
CA ASP A 250 -7.21 -22.53 -4.55
C ASP A 250 -7.23 -22.21 -3.05
N GLU A 251 -7.02 -20.94 -2.74
CA GLU A 251 -6.98 -20.39 -1.39
C GLU A 251 -7.91 -19.18 -1.29
N ALA A 252 -8.60 -19.05 -0.16
CA ALA A 252 -9.38 -17.87 0.12
C ALA A 252 -8.44 -16.67 0.33
N ILE A 253 -8.86 -15.53 -0.19
CA ILE A 253 -8.29 -14.20 0.10
C ILE A 253 -9.39 -13.45 0.82
N ILE A 254 -9.14 -13.14 2.09
CA ILE A 254 -10.09 -12.44 2.97
C ILE A 254 -9.44 -11.13 3.38
N GLU A 255 -10.14 -10.02 3.20
CA GLU A 255 -9.74 -8.75 3.78
C GLU A 255 -10.73 -8.34 4.86
N GLY A 256 -10.24 -7.96 6.03
CA GLY A 256 -11.10 -7.62 7.15
C GLY A 256 -10.43 -6.76 8.21
N TYR A 257 -11.24 -6.39 9.19
CA TYR A 257 -10.79 -5.62 10.34
C TYR A 257 -10.61 -6.59 11.52
N PRO A 258 -9.40 -6.68 12.10
CA PRO A 258 -9.18 -7.45 13.31
C PRO A 258 -9.92 -6.80 14.48
N VAL A 259 -10.74 -7.60 15.15
CA VAL A 259 -11.42 -7.26 16.40
C VAL A 259 -10.64 -7.95 17.50
N ASN A 260 -10.08 -7.15 18.40
CA ASN A 260 -9.47 -7.61 19.64
C ASN A 260 -10.39 -7.18 20.78
N ASP A 261 -10.95 -8.15 21.51
CA ASP A 261 -11.68 -7.95 22.74
C ASP A 261 -10.73 -8.14 23.93
N PRO A 262 -10.29 -7.06 24.62
CA PRO A 262 -9.35 -7.18 25.72
C PRO A 262 -9.97 -7.87 26.96
N LYS A 263 -11.30 -7.86 27.10
CA LYS A 263 -12.00 -8.44 28.26
C LYS A 263 -12.07 -9.95 28.16
N ASN A 264 -12.42 -10.45 26.98
CA ASN A 264 -12.57 -11.89 26.72
C ASN A 264 -11.31 -12.53 26.09
N GLN A 265 -10.25 -11.75 25.85
CA GLN A 265 -9.01 -12.14 25.16
C GLN A 265 -9.25 -12.75 23.76
N LEU A 266 -10.37 -12.39 23.12
CA LEU A 266 -10.75 -12.89 21.80
C LEU A 266 -10.10 -12.01 20.73
N THR A 267 -9.32 -12.62 19.85
CA THR A 267 -8.85 -11.99 18.61
C THR A 267 -9.49 -12.70 17.43
N GLY A 268 -10.27 -11.97 16.64
CA GLY A 268 -10.89 -12.46 15.41
C GLY A 268 -10.83 -11.41 14.30
N VAL A 269 -11.29 -11.75 13.10
CA VAL A 269 -11.33 -10.83 11.96
C VAL A 269 -12.72 -10.79 11.36
N TRP A 270 -13.28 -9.58 11.23
CA TRP A 270 -14.54 -9.34 10.55
C TRP A 270 -14.25 -9.03 9.09
N ALA A 271 -14.62 -9.94 8.19
CA ALA A 271 -14.35 -9.80 6.77
C ALA A 271 -15.20 -8.68 6.16
N GLN A 272 -14.53 -7.71 5.54
CA GLN A 272 -15.13 -6.74 4.64
C GLN A 272 -15.31 -7.36 3.25
N SER A 273 -14.34 -8.17 2.81
CA SER A 273 -14.40 -8.90 1.54
C SER A 273 -13.86 -10.32 1.70
N CYS A 274 -14.42 -11.24 0.92
CA CYS A 274 -13.93 -12.61 0.77
C CYS A 274 -14.02 -13.00 -0.72
N THR A 275 -12.92 -13.51 -1.26
CA THR A 275 -12.78 -14.06 -2.62
C THR A 275 -11.85 -15.27 -2.56
N SER A 276 -11.63 -15.96 -3.67
CA SER A 276 -10.50 -16.88 -3.82
C SER A 276 -9.44 -16.33 -4.79
N LYS A 277 -8.27 -16.99 -4.89
CA LYS A 277 -7.25 -16.63 -5.88
C LYS A 277 -7.77 -16.78 -7.30
N ASN A 278 -8.49 -17.87 -7.59
CA ASN A 278 -9.04 -18.10 -8.92
C ASN A 278 -10.17 -17.11 -9.26
N LEU A 279 -11.07 -16.82 -8.32
CA LEU A 279 -12.10 -15.79 -8.51
C LEU A 279 -11.51 -14.39 -8.70
N GLN A 280 -10.43 -14.04 -7.98
CA GLN A 280 -9.74 -12.76 -8.16
C GLN A 280 -9.02 -12.69 -9.51
N ARG A 281 -8.42 -13.79 -9.97
CA ARG A 281 -7.77 -13.90 -11.29
C ARG A 281 -8.80 -13.67 -12.41
N ALA A 282 -9.88 -14.46 -12.43
CA ALA A 282 -10.93 -14.36 -13.44
C ALA A 282 -11.55 -12.95 -13.50
N LYS A 283 -11.73 -12.30 -12.34
CA LYS A 283 -12.19 -10.90 -12.28
C LYS A 283 -11.19 -9.93 -12.95
N ARG A 284 -9.87 -10.09 -12.73
CA ARG A 284 -8.84 -9.24 -13.37
C ARG A 284 -8.78 -9.46 -14.87
N GLU A 285 -8.90 -10.71 -15.33
CA GLU A 285 -8.92 -11.05 -16.76
C GLU A 285 -10.15 -10.47 -17.46
N ALA A 286 -11.34 -10.58 -16.85
CA ALA A 286 -12.56 -9.95 -17.37
C ALA A 286 -12.45 -8.41 -17.43
N GLN A 287 -11.79 -7.79 -16.45
CA GLN A 287 -11.54 -6.34 -16.44
C GLN A 287 -10.47 -5.89 -17.46
N ALA A 288 -9.48 -6.73 -17.74
CA ALA A 288 -8.46 -6.44 -18.75
C ALA A 288 -8.99 -6.62 -20.19
N ASN A 289 -10.00 -7.46 -20.40
CA ASN A 289 -10.62 -7.68 -21.72
C ASN A 289 -11.79 -6.71 -22.01
N SER A 290 -12.07 -5.74 -21.14
CA SER A 290 -13.20 -4.80 -21.26
C SER A 290 -12.80 -3.31 -21.23
N GLY A 291 -11.51 -3.01 -21.41
CA GLY A 291 -10.95 -1.67 -21.56
C GLY A 291 -9.82 -1.65 -22.58
#